data_AF-A0A2D5V0M3-F1
#
_entry.id   AF-A0A2D5V0M3-F1
#
_cell.length_a   1.000
_cell.length_b   1.000
_cell.length_c   1.000
_cell.angle_alpha   90.00
_cell.angle_beta   90.00
_cell.angle_gamma   90.00
#
_symmetry.space_group_name_H-M   'P 1'
#
loop_
_entity.id
_entity.type
_entity.pdbx_description
1 polymer ?
#
loop_
_entity_poly.entity_id
_entity_poly.type
_entity_poly.pdbx_seq_one_letter_code
_entity_poly.pdbx_strand_id
1 'polypeptide(L)'
;MAEYIKLVITRKFKEREAVSVVSKFELGTITIGRASDNDVSARLSIISRKHGTITYENKTLSYEDHSRNGTVVNGKMKHKEKVKISQGSTLLVDYKGEQLKIDVLKVKTGWFG
;
A
#
# COMPACT_ATOMS: atom_id res chain seq x y z
N MET A 1 -17.61 11.21 13.03
CA MET A 1 -17.09 9.82 12.86
C MET A 1 -15.67 9.91 12.34
N ALA A 2 -14.72 9.12 12.87
CA ALA A 2 -13.34 9.19 12.41
C ALA A 2 -13.18 8.71 10.96
N GLU A 3 -12.44 9.48 10.18
CA GLU A 3 -12.01 9.19 8.81
C GLU A 3 -10.92 8.11 8.83
N TYR A 4 -11.03 7.08 7.99
CA TYR A 4 -10.05 5.99 7.98
C TYR A 4 -9.95 5.28 6.65
N ILE A 5 -8.85 4.54 6.48
CA ILE A 5 -8.66 3.53 5.44
C ILE A 5 -8.38 2.17 6.10
N LYS A 6 -9.01 1.11 5.57
CA LYS A 6 -8.72 -0.28 5.93
C LYS A 6 -7.96 -0.93 4.78
N LEU A 7 -6.82 -1.52 5.09
CA LEU A 7 -5.97 -2.24 4.17
C LEU A 7 -5.92 -3.72 4.56
N VAL A 8 -5.97 -4.62 3.58
CA VAL A 8 -5.55 -6.01 3.76
C VAL A 8 -4.11 -6.10 3.30
N ILE A 9 -3.21 -6.40 4.22
CA ILE A 9 -1.77 -6.52 3.95
C ILE A 9 -1.46 -8.01 3.94
N THR A 10 -1.12 -8.52 2.77
CA THR A 10 -0.82 -9.94 2.55
C THR A 10 0.65 -10.09 2.23
N ARG A 11 1.35 -10.90 3.03
CA ARG A 11 2.74 -11.26 2.78
C ARG A 11 2.82 -12.71 2.34
N LYS A 12 3.42 -12.94 1.17
CA LYS A 12 3.69 -14.28 0.65
C LYS A 12 5.18 -14.56 0.68
N PHE A 13 5.55 -15.66 1.34
CA PHE A 13 6.93 -16.13 1.44
C PHE A 13 7.07 -17.45 0.67
N LYS A 14 7.60 -17.42 -0.56
CA LYS A 14 7.88 -18.63 -1.35
C LYS A 14 6.79 -19.71 -1.19
N GLU A 15 7.15 -20.88 -0.66
CA GLU A 15 6.32 -22.07 -0.48
C GLU A 15 5.43 -22.06 0.77
N ARG A 16 5.47 -20.99 1.58
CA ARG A 16 4.61 -20.85 2.75
C ARG A 16 3.26 -20.28 2.37
N GLU A 17 2.26 -20.65 3.16
CA GLU A 17 0.95 -20.02 3.12
C GLU A 17 1.07 -18.51 3.32
N ALA A 18 0.29 -17.76 2.54
CA ALA A 18 0.28 -16.32 2.66
C ALA A 18 -0.36 -15.90 3.97
N VAL A 19 0.24 -14.93 4.66
CA VAL A 19 -0.32 -14.37 5.90
C VAL A 19 -0.93 -13.01 5.58
N SER A 20 -2.21 -12.85 5.90
CA SER A 20 -2.95 -11.60 5.71
C SER A 20 -3.32 -10.98 7.05
N VAL A 21 -3.11 -9.69 7.18
CA VAL A 21 -3.59 -8.89 8.32
C VAL A 21 -4.46 -7.74 7.81
N VAL A 22 -5.50 -7.42 8.56
CA VAL A 22 -6.34 -6.24 8.29
C VAL A 22 -5.90 -5.12 9.21
N SER A 23 -5.39 -4.04 8.62
CA SER A 23 -4.94 -2.87 9.37
C SER A 23 -5.81 -1.66 9.05
N LYS A 24 -6.09 -0.85 10.07
CA LYS A 24 -6.82 0.42 9.95
C LYS A 24 -5.85 1.56 10.20
N PHE A 25 -5.84 2.54 9.30
CA PHE A 25 -5.04 3.75 9.41
C PHE A 25 -5.98 4.97 9.38
N GLU A 26 -5.56 6.05 10.01
CA GLU A 26 -6.18 7.36 9.80
C GLU A 26 -6.01 7.79 8.33
N LEU A 27 -6.95 8.58 7.81
CA LEU A 27 -6.80 9.15 6.48
C LEU A 27 -5.71 10.23 6.51
N GLY A 28 -4.83 10.21 5.52
CA GLY A 28 -3.64 11.07 5.45
C GLY A 28 -2.58 10.39 4.60
N THR A 29 -1.32 10.46 5.06
CA THR A 29 -0.19 9.77 4.43
C THR A 29 0.11 8.46 5.16
N ILE A 30 0.21 7.37 4.40
CA ILE A 30 0.59 6.04 4.88
C ILE A 30 1.83 5.62 4.11
N THR A 31 2.90 5.39 4.85
CA THR A 31 4.21 5.04 4.30
C THR A 31 4.38 3.53 4.21
N ILE A 32 4.98 3.07 3.11
CA ILE A 32 5.22 1.65 2.83
C ILE A 32 6.71 1.47 2.55
N GLY A 33 7.33 0.48 3.19
CA GLY A 33 8.72 0.15 2.91
C GLY A 33 9.33 -0.86 3.86
N ARG A 34 10.60 -1.20 3.62
CA ARG A 34 11.33 -2.15 4.46
C ARG A 34 11.76 -1.59 5.81
N ALA A 35 11.99 -0.28 5.90
CA ALA A 35 12.41 0.32 7.16
C ALA A 35 11.27 0.20 8.19
N SER A 36 11.64 0.09 9.47
CA SER A 36 10.69 -0.13 10.58
C SER A 36 9.88 1.09 10.96
N ASP A 37 10.27 2.26 10.45
CA ASP A 37 9.63 3.56 10.66
C ASP A 37 8.57 3.86 9.58
N ASN A 38 8.14 2.85 8.81
CA ASN A 38 6.99 2.96 7.92
C ASN A 38 5.74 2.40 8.58
N ASP A 39 4.57 2.95 8.24
CA ASP A 39 3.26 2.48 8.71
C ASP A 39 3.01 1.03 8.26
N VAL A 40 3.36 0.72 7.01
CA VAL A 40 3.41 -0.66 6.49
C VAL A 40 4.86 -1.06 6.31
N SER A 41 5.43 -1.64 7.37
CA SER A 41 6.79 -2.16 7.35
C SER A 41 6.85 -3.62 6.91
N ALA A 42 7.58 -3.90 5.83
CA ALA A 42 7.82 -5.25 5.33
C ALA A 42 9.32 -5.51 5.20
N ARG A 43 9.89 -6.26 6.16
CA ARG A 43 11.32 -6.57 6.25
C ARG A 43 11.79 -7.56 5.18
N LEU A 44 11.71 -7.16 3.91
CA LEU A 44 12.09 -7.92 2.73
C LEU A 44 13.14 -7.15 1.94
N SER A 45 14.31 -7.73 1.70
CA SER A 45 15.45 -7.03 1.09
C SER A 45 15.14 -6.44 -0.29
N ILE A 46 14.22 -7.08 -1.03
CA ILE A 46 13.71 -6.59 -2.32
C ILE A 46 12.93 -5.28 -2.19
N ILE A 47 12.34 -5.00 -1.01
CA ILE A 47 11.61 -3.78 -0.71
C ILE A 47 12.56 -2.64 -0.33
N SER A 48 12.43 -1.53 -1.07
CA SER A 48 13.08 -0.25 -0.76
C SER A 48 12.75 0.19 0.67
N ARG A 49 13.71 0.85 1.34
CA ARG A 49 13.52 1.33 2.72
C ARG A 49 12.30 2.25 2.86
N LYS A 50 12.15 3.17 1.91
CA LYS A 50 10.97 4.01 1.68
C LYS A 50 10.50 3.68 0.27
N HIS A 51 9.53 2.78 0.14
CA HIS A 51 9.14 2.20 -1.14
C HIS A 51 8.07 3.05 -1.83
N GLY A 52 7.02 3.42 -1.11
CA GLY A 52 5.95 4.23 -1.66
C GLY A 52 5.03 4.76 -0.58
N THR A 53 4.11 5.64 -0.97
CA THR A 53 3.17 6.29 -0.06
C THR A 53 1.76 6.23 -0.62
N ILE A 54 0.80 5.89 0.24
CA ILE A 54 -0.62 6.12 -0.02
C ILE A 54 -0.98 7.46 0.61
N THR A 55 -1.56 8.37 -0.17
CA THR A 55 -1.97 9.70 0.29
C THR A 55 -3.43 9.94 -0.01
N TYR A 56 -4.18 10.38 0.98
CA TYR A 56 -5.53 10.92 0.82
C TYR A 56 -5.53 12.43 1.00
N GLU A 57 -5.69 13.17 -0.10
CA GLU A 57 -5.70 14.62 -0.14
C GLU A 57 -6.75 15.09 -1.15
N ASN A 58 -7.42 16.21 -0.88
CA ASN A 58 -8.41 16.79 -1.80
C ASN A 58 -9.45 15.77 -2.30
N LYS A 59 -9.97 14.95 -1.39
CA LYS A 59 -10.93 13.86 -1.66
C LYS A 59 -10.43 12.80 -2.64
N THR A 60 -9.12 12.75 -2.91
CA THR A 60 -8.49 11.83 -3.85
C THR A 60 -7.53 10.92 -3.10
N LEU A 61 -7.68 9.61 -3.28
CA LEU A 61 -6.70 8.63 -2.84
C LEU A 61 -5.69 8.37 -3.97
N SER A 62 -4.41 8.39 -3.64
CA SER A 62 -3.33 8.15 -4.59
C SER A 62 -2.26 7.27 -3.97
N TYR A 63 -1.55 6.54 -4.83
CA TYR A 63 -0.32 5.84 -4.50
C TYR A 63 0.82 6.46 -5.29
N GLU A 64 1.95 6.69 -4.63
CA GLU A 64 3.18 7.16 -5.26
C GLU A 64 4.30 6.15 -5.00
N ASP A 65 4.92 5.67 -6.08
CA ASP A 65 6.09 4.80 -6.01
C ASP A 65 7.37 5.66 -5.95
N HIS A 66 8.28 5.33 -5.04
CA HIS A 66 9.62 5.94 -4.93
C HIS A 66 10.74 4.89 -5.02
N SER A 67 10.37 3.66 -5.39
CA SER A 67 11.20 2.50 -5.17
C SER A 67 12.23 2.28 -6.28
N ARG A 68 13.08 1.27 -6.08
CA ARG A 68 14.08 0.87 -7.09
C ARG A 68 13.48 -0.03 -8.16
N ASN A 69 12.52 -0.87 -7.81
CA ASN A 69 12.00 -1.92 -8.70
C ASN A 69 10.58 -1.61 -9.19
N GLY A 70 9.91 -0.62 -8.61
CA GLY A 70 8.53 -0.24 -8.87
C GLY A 70 7.48 -1.11 -8.18
N THR A 71 6.22 -0.73 -8.40
CA THR A 71 5.02 -1.34 -7.82
C THR A 71 4.04 -1.65 -8.93
N VAL A 72 3.38 -2.80 -8.89
CA VAL A 72 2.26 -3.09 -9.80
C VAL A 72 0.96 -2.62 -9.16
N VAL A 73 0.28 -1.66 -9.79
CA VAL A 73 -0.99 -1.10 -9.34
C VAL A 73 -2.09 -1.55 -10.28
N ASN A 74 -3.07 -2.31 -9.77
CA ASN A 74 -4.18 -2.84 -10.57
C ASN A 74 -3.70 -3.55 -11.86
N GLY A 75 -2.65 -4.35 -11.74
CA GLY A 75 -2.06 -5.11 -12.85
C GLY A 75 -1.14 -4.31 -13.79
N LYS A 76 -0.94 -3.01 -13.55
CA LYS A 76 -0.06 -2.16 -14.37
C LYS A 76 1.18 -1.73 -13.59
N MET A 77 2.34 -1.86 -14.21
CA MET A 77 3.60 -1.46 -13.61
C MET A 77 3.70 0.06 -13.44
N LYS A 78 4.13 0.52 -12.26
CA LYS A 78 4.38 1.92 -11.90
C LYS A 78 5.76 2.03 -11.27
N HIS A 79 6.53 3.00 -11.71
CA HIS A 79 7.90 3.19 -11.23
C HIS A 79 8.20 4.68 -11.19
N LYS A 80 8.46 5.20 -9.97
CA LYS A 80 8.67 6.64 -9.73
C LYS A 80 7.51 7.50 -10.26
N GLU A 81 6.29 7.02 -10.09
CA GLU A 81 5.06 7.64 -10.61
C GLU A 81 3.98 7.67 -9.53
N LYS A 82 3.17 8.73 -9.54
CA LYS A 82 1.93 8.86 -8.77
C LYS A 82 0.73 8.42 -9.59
N VAL A 83 -0.10 7.55 -9.03
CA VAL A 83 -1.31 7.02 -9.66
C VAL A 83 -2.50 7.13 -8.72
N LYS A 84 -3.68 7.46 -9.26
CA LYS A 84 -4.93 7.43 -8.49
C LYS A 84 -5.32 5.99 -8.17
N ILE A 85 -5.75 5.76 -6.94
CA ILE A 85 -6.27 4.48 -6.47
C ILE A 85 -7.62 4.71 -5.79
N SER A 86 -8.35 3.63 -5.54
CA SER A 86 -9.69 3.67 -4.95
C SER A 86 -9.93 2.43 -4.09
N GLN A 87 -11.08 2.38 -3.41
CA GLN A 87 -11.55 1.14 -2.79
C GLN A 87 -11.57 0.02 -3.83
N GLY A 88 -11.02 -1.14 -3.47
CA GLY A 88 -10.83 -2.31 -4.34
C GLY A 88 -9.51 -2.31 -5.13
N SER A 89 -8.71 -1.23 -5.06
CA SER A 89 -7.39 -1.23 -5.70
C SER A 89 -6.41 -2.17 -5.00
N THR A 90 -5.55 -2.79 -5.79
CA THR A 90 -4.48 -3.68 -5.34
C THR A 90 -3.12 -3.11 -5.70
N LEU A 91 -2.20 -3.13 -4.74
CA LEU A 91 -0.79 -2.82 -4.90
C LEU A 91 0.04 -4.10 -4.68
N LEU A 92 0.88 -4.47 -5.64
CA LEU A 92 1.92 -5.49 -5.47
C LEU A 92 3.26 -4.77 -5.37
N VAL A 93 3.72 -4.61 -4.13
CA VAL A 93 4.95 -3.91 -3.75
C VAL A 93 6.10 -4.90 -3.91
N ASP A 94 6.99 -4.61 -4.86
CA ASP A 94 8.01 -5.52 -5.38
C ASP A 94 7.44 -6.86 -5.89
N TYR A 95 7.55 -7.08 -7.20
CA TYR A 95 6.88 -8.19 -7.89
C TYR A 95 7.74 -9.45 -8.10
N LYS A 96 8.88 -9.60 -7.40
CA LYS A 96 9.85 -10.70 -7.64
C LYS A 96 9.92 -11.70 -6.49
N GLY A 97 9.34 -12.89 -6.69
CA GLY A 97 9.52 -14.09 -5.86
C GLY A 97 8.85 -14.05 -4.47
N GLU A 98 9.19 -13.04 -3.67
CA GLU A 98 8.51 -12.68 -2.43
C GLU A 98 7.68 -11.44 -2.70
N GLN A 99 6.46 -11.39 -2.15
CA GLN A 99 5.51 -10.33 -2.51
C GLN A 99 4.87 -9.75 -1.26
N LEU A 100 4.77 -8.43 -1.24
CA LEU A 100 3.86 -7.71 -0.36
C LEU A 100 2.69 -7.21 -1.21
N LYS A 101 1.50 -7.76 -0.94
CA LYS A 101 0.25 -7.31 -1.56
C LYS A 101 -0.51 -6.44 -0.56
N ILE A 102 -1.02 -5.32 -1.03
CA ILE A 102 -1.89 -4.42 -0.26
C ILE A 102 -3.19 -4.25 -1.04
N ASP A 103 -4.32 -4.64 -0.44
CA ASP A 103 -5.65 -4.41 -0.99
C ASP A 103 -6.36 -3.31 -0.20
N VAL A 104 -6.89 -2.31 -0.91
CA VAL A 104 -7.65 -1.22 -0.31
C VAL A 104 -9.08 -1.68 -0.05
N LEU A 105 -9.35 -2.17 1.15
CA LEU A 105 -10.65 -2.77 1.49
C LEU A 105 -11.76 -1.73 1.64
N LYS A 106 -11.47 -0.62 2.34
CA LYS A 106 -12.47 0.42 2.61
C LYS A 106 -11.84 1.77 2.85
N VAL A 107 -12.41 2.81 2.26
CA VAL A 107 -12.10 4.20 2.56
C VAL A 107 -13.36 4.83 3.14
N LYS A 108 -13.30 5.33 4.38
CA LYS A 108 -14.41 6.03 5.03
C LYS A 108 -14.02 7.49 5.23
N THR A 109 -14.65 8.35 4.48
CA THR A 109 -14.52 9.81 4.57
C THR A 109 -15.69 10.37 5.38
N GLY A 110 -15.50 11.50 6.02
CA GLY A 110 -16.55 12.21 6.74
C GLY A 110 -17.60 12.70 5.74
N TRP A 111 -18.87 12.45 6.03
CA TRP A 111 -19.96 13.08 5.31
C TRP A 111 -20.12 14.49 5.89
N PHE A 112 -19.71 15.51 5.12
CA PHE A 112 -20.20 16.87 5.33
C PHE A 112 -21.41 16.99 4.41
N GLY A 113 -22.60 16.92 5.02
CA GLY A 113 -23.86 17.25 4.36
C GLY A 113 -23.98 18.76 4.28
#